data_AF-A0A521U7R1-F1
#
_entry.id   AF-A0A521U7R1-F1
#
_cell.length_a   1.000
_cell.length_b   1.000
_cell.length_c   1.000
_cell.angle_alpha   90.00
_cell.angle_beta   90.00
_cell.angle_gamma   90.00
#
_symmetry.space_group_name_H-M   'P 1'
#
loop_
_entity.id
_entity.type
_entity.pdbx_description
1 polymer ?
#
loop_
_entity_poly.entity_id
_entity_poly.type
_entity_poly.pdbx_seq_one_letter_code
_entity_poly.pdbx_strand_id
1 'polypeptide(L)' 'MSLDIATFAVSLGNTLLWSFVSILIVVGVFEVLQRRYHLMDEIFQENSSAAAILAGSLVIGIFYVVTQIVIN' A
#
# COMPACT_ATOMS: atom_id res chain seq x y z
N MET A 1 18.72 27.47 8.43
CA MET A 1 17.58 27.36 9.36
C MET A 1 16.23 27.50 8.65
N SER A 2 15.92 28.59 7.93
CA SER A 2 14.63 28.71 7.21
C SER A 2 14.49 27.76 6.03
N LEU A 3 15.59 27.51 5.29
CA LEU A 3 15.60 26.61 4.15
C LEU A 3 15.42 25.14 4.59
N ASP A 4 16.06 24.73 5.69
CA ASP A 4 15.96 23.38 6.23
C ASP A 4 14.54 23.01 6.67
N ILE A 5 13.82 23.97 7.26
CA ILE A 5 12.42 23.78 7.67
C ILE A 5 11.50 23.64 6.45
N ALA A 6 11.75 24.42 5.39
CA ALA A 6 10.98 24.32 4.15
C ALA A 6 11.18 22.96 3.47
N THR A 7 12.42 22.49 3.35
CA THR A 7 12.73 21.18 2.77
C THR A 7 12.12 20.05 3.60
N PHE A 8 12.23 20.13 4.93
CA PHE A 8 11.61 19.15 5.83
C PHE A 8 10.09 19.11 5.69
N ALA A 9 9.41 20.26 5.64
CA ALA A 9 7.97 20.33 5.47
C ALA A 9 7.50 19.75 4.12
N VAL A 10 8.26 20.00 3.05
CA VAL A 10 7.99 19.42 1.73
C VAL A 10 8.15 17.89 1.75
N SER A 11 9.25 17.38 2.30
CA SER A 11 9.47 15.92 2.40
C SER A 11 8.41 15.24 3.27
N LEU A 12 7.98 15.88 4.35
CA LEU A 12 6.93 15.36 5.24
C LEU A 12 5.57 15.36 4.54
N GLY A 13 5.24 16.44 3.81
CA GLY A 13 4.03 16.52 2.99
C GLY A 13 4.02 15.46 1.87
N ASN A 14 5.16 15.25 1.21
CA ASN A 14 5.29 14.25 0.15
C ASN A 14 5.13 12.82 0.71
N THR A 15 5.72 12.55 1.87
CA THR A 15 5.57 11.26 2.57
C THR A 15 4.10 10.99 2.89
N LEU A 16 3.40 11.97 3.48
CA LEU A 16 1.98 11.82 3.83
C LEU A 16 1.09 11.61 2.61
N LEU A 17 1.33 12.37 1.53
CA LEU A 17 0.56 12.26 0.29
C LEU A 17 0.76 10.89 -0.34
N TRP A 18 2.01 10.44 -0.46
CA TRP A 18 2.30 9.12 -1.02
C TRP A 18 1.76 8.00 -0.15
N SER A 19 1.89 8.07 1.18
CA SER A 19 1.24 7.12 2.10
C SER A 19 -0.27 7.02 1.89
N PHE A 20 -0.95 8.14 1.71
CA PHE A 20 -2.39 8.15 1.43
C PHE A 20 -2.71 7.49 0.09
N VAL A 21 -1.96 7.82 -0.97
CA VAL A 21 -2.09 7.19 -2.29
C VAL A 21 -1.88 5.67 -2.21
N SER A 22 -0.88 5.20 -1.46
CA SER A 22 -0.64 3.77 -1.25
C SER A 22 -1.83 3.05 -0.65
N ILE A 23 -2.43 3.64 0.39
CA ILE A 23 -3.59 3.07 1.06
C ILE A 23 -4.76 2.97 0.09
N LEU A 24 -5.01 4.00 -0.72
CA LEU A 24 -6.06 3.96 -1.73
C LEU A 24 -5.82 2.86 -2.78
N ILE A 25 -4.58 2.67 -3.23
CA ILE A 25 -4.24 1.60 -4.17
C ILE A 25 -4.46 0.24 -3.53
N VAL A 26 -3.97 0.02 -2.30
CA VAL A 26 -4.15 -1.25 -1.58
C VAL A 26 -5.64 -1.56 -1.41
N VAL A 27 -6.42 -0.60 -0.92
CA VAL A 27 -7.88 -0.75 -0.72
C VAL A 27 -8.57 -1.05 -2.05
N GLY A 28 -8.26 -0.30 -3.11
CA GLY A 28 -8.84 -0.51 -4.43
C GLY A 28 -8.51 -1.89 -5.00
N VAL A 29 -7.26 -2.36 -4.88
CA VAL A 29 -6.86 -3.69 -5.34
C VAL A 29 -7.55 -4.77 -4.51
N PHE A 30 -7.59 -4.64 -3.18
CA PHE A 30 -8.31 -5.58 -2.32
C PHE A 30 -9.79 -5.63 -2.63
N GLU A 31 -10.44 -4.50 -2.89
CA GLU A 31 -11.86 -4.47 -3.22
C GLU A 31 -12.14 -5.14 -4.58
N VAL A 32 -11.31 -4.90 -5.58
CA VAL A 32 -11.40 -5.59 -6.89
C VAL A 32 -11.21 -7.09 -6.74
N LEU A 33 -10.19 -7.50 -5.99
CA LEU A 33 -9.91 -8.90 -5.73
C LEU A 33 -11.02 -9.57 -4.91
N GLN A 34 -11.55 -8.87 -3.90
CA GLN A 34 -12.67 -9.35 -3.10
C GLN A 34 -13.93 -9.54 -3.94
N ARG A 35 -14.29 -8.56 -4.78
CA ARG A 35 -15.48 -8.66 -5.64
C ARG A 35 -15.37 -9.78 -6.68
N ARG A 36 -14.17 -10.06 -7.18
CA ARG A 36 -13.96 -11.03 -8.26
C ARG A 36 -13.68 -12.45 -7.76
N TYR A 37 -12.92 -12.58 -6.68
CA TYR A 37 -12.38 -13.84 -6.18
C TYR A 37 -12.85 -14.19 -4.76
N HIS A 38 -13.67 -13.35 -4.12
CA HIS A 38 -14.10 -13.58 -2.73
C HIS A 38 -12.91 -13.83 -1.80
N LEU A 39 -11.81 -13.10 -2.03
CA LEU A 39 -10.48 -13.43 -1.53
C LEU A 39 -10.40 -13.53 0.00
N MET A 40 -11.15 -12.70 0.73
CA MET A 40 -11.30 -12.83 2.19
C MET A 40 -12.04 -14.10 2.60
N ASP A 41 -13.06 -14.51 1.85
CA ASP A 41 -13.75 -15.77 2.09
C ASP A 41 -12.83 -16.97 1.82
N GLU A 42 -12.05 -16.94 0.73
CA GLU A 42 -11.05 -17.95 0.42
C GLU A 42 -9.93 -18.04 1.49
N ILE A 43 -9.47 -16.89 2.00
CA ILE A 43 -8.44 -16.85 3.04
C ILE A 43 -8.99 -17.36 4.38
N PHE A 44 -10.17 -16.89 4.80
CA PHE A 44 -10.68 -17.14 6.16
C PHE A 44 -11.55 -18.39 6.26
N GLN A 45 -12.37 -18.70 5.26
CA GLN A 45 -13.23 -19.89 5.27
C GLN A 45 -12.54 -21.12 4.69
N GLU A 46 -11.84 -20.97 3.56
CA GLU A 46 -11.15 -22.11 2.92
C GLU A 46 -9.71 -22.31 3.42
N ASN A 47 -9.23 -21.43 4.30
CA ASN A 47 -7.88 -21.45 4.87
C ASN A 47 -6.79 -21.51 3.79
N SER A 48 -7.05 -20.88 2.64
CA SER A 48 -6.18 -20.92 1.48
C SER A 48 -4.93 -20.07 1.72
N SER A 49 -3.82 -20.76 2.01
CA SER A 49 -2.52 -20.11 2.26
C SER A 49 -2.01 -19.37 1.02
N ALA A 50 -2.38 -19.84 -0.18
CA ALA A 50 -1.99 -19.22 -1.45
C ALA A 50 -2.62 -17.82 -1.61
N ALA A 51 -3.90 -17.67 -1.27
CA ALA A 51 -4.59 -16.39 -1.32
C ALA A 51 -3.99 -15.40 -0.31
N ALA A 52 -3.61 -15.87 0.89
CA ALA A 52 -2.95 -15.06 1.91
C ALA A 52 -1.55 -14.58 1.47
N ILE A 53 -0.76 -15.46 0.84
CA ILE A 53 0.56 -15.11 0.30
C ILE A 53 0.43 -14.11 -0.86
N LEU A 54 -0.55 -14.30 -1.75
CA LEU A 54 -0.82 -13.36 -2.84
C LEU A 54 -1.21 -11.98 -2.30
N ALA A 55 -2.16 -11.92 -1.37
CA ALA A 55 -2.58 -10.68 -0.74
C ALA A 55 -1.42 -9.99 -0.02
N GLY A 56 -0.63 -10.72 0.77
CA GLY A 56 0.52 -10.20 1.49
C GLY A 56 1.63 -9.69 0.56
N SER A 57 1.98 -10.45 -0.48
CA SER A 57 3.01 -10.03 -1.45
C SER A 57 2.62 -8.77 -2.22
N LEU A 58 1.33 -8.60 -2.51
CA LEU A 58 0.82 -7.41 -3.19
C LEU A 58 0.91 -6.17 -2.30
N VAL A 59 0.57 -6.29 -1.01
CA VAL A 59 0.73 -5.20 -0.03
C VAL A 59 2.20 -4.80 0.09
N ILE A 60 3.10 -5.78 0.28
CA ILE A 60 4.54 -5.53 0.40
C ILE A 60 5.08 -4.85 -0.87
N GLY A 61 4.64 -5.30 -2.06
CA GLY A 61 5.05 -4.71 -3.34
C GLY A 61 4.66 -3.23 -3.46
N ILE A 62 3.43 -2.87 -3.07
CA ILE A 62 2.96 -1.47 -3.09
C ILE A 62 3.79 -0.61 -2.14
N PHE A 63 4.04 -1.09 -0.91
CA PHE A 63 4.87 -0.36 0.04
C PHE A 63 6.30 -0.17 -0.44
N TYR A 64 6.89 -1.18 -1.11
CA TYR A 64 8.22 -1.06 -1.69
C TYR A 64 8.27 0.03 -2.76
N VAL A 65 7.32 0.04 -3.70
CA VAL A 65 7.25 1.05 -4.77
C VAL A 65 7.10 2.45 -4.20
N VAL A 66 6.24 2.62 -3.21
CA VAL A 66 6.02 3.92 -2.56
C VAL A 66 7.28 4.39 -1.85
N THR A 67 7.95 3.50 -1.14
CA THR A 67 9.20 3.81 -0.45
C THR A 67 10.28 4.24 -1.45
N GLN A 68 10.37 3.59 -2.61
CA GLN A 68 11.28 4.00 -3.69
C GLN A 68 10.94 5.39 -4.26
N ILE A 69 9.65 5.72 -4.42
CA ILE A 69 9.21 7.03 -4.91
C ILE A 69 9.47 8.15 -3.90
N VAL A 70 9.38 7.87 -2.61
CA VAL A 70 9.62 8.86 -1.55
C VAL A 70 11.11 9.11 -1.32
N ILE A 71 11.95 8.08 -1.52
CA ILE A 71 13.40 8.16 -1.29
C ILE A 71 14.16 8.73 -2.50
N ASN A 72 13.72 8.43 -3.74
CA ASN A 72 14.30 9.01 -4.97
C ASN A 72 13.75 10.42 -5.26
#